data_AF-A0A2N0BMX5-F1
#
_entry.id   AF-A0A2N0BMX5-F1
#
_cell.length_a   1.000
_cell.length_b   1.000
_cell.length_c   1.000
_cell.angle_alpha   90.00
_cell.angle_beta   90.00
_cell.angle_gamma   90.00
#
_symmetry.space_group_name_H-M   'P 1'
#
loop_
_entity.id
_entity.type
_entity.pdbx_description
1 polymer ?
#
loop_
_entity_poly.entity_id
_entity_poly.type
_entity_poly.pdbx_seq_one_letter_code
_entity_poly.pdbx_strand_id
1 'polypeptide(L)'
;FSPEQKLKSSGLLDETRYPALIDELKRDVEAQFGMKEVERADQKTDIYAVDHGYMAAVLHKLNSLAVNNPAYQKDLQIAKEINASLSNPKHPGLNAKLKAENIVKLQQGIQTMEQIESERQRSQEFAKKFNLPMGMLGFVASMILFLIASVHFRTTGILFVGIPVSIFFGLMLAFYFREKEKTDILSSGGGSASLGSGFKGEYGSMTSSSEDYYSGDDADEDHTYAKGETPKEKKVSLIAKGAERFVFPSRFTKITDKIHDSRSLRKKIFENLDNIRNSVAHLKSEKDDDKVASTIEYALLQNSATILIPDDIVPQGMPGSIILSHTDLKAPLIRDQISEFLRNEAQKKKYDKKLVKYYTFLINTIEVEYYKYLPNRKKR
;
A
#
# COMPACT_ATOMS: atom_id res chain seq x y z
N PHE A 1 17.02 20.39 12.13
CA PHE A 1 17.75 20.56 13.40
C PHE A 1 18.21 22.01 13.47
N SER A 2 18.00 22.73 14.58
CA SER A 2 18.52 24.10 14.73
C SER A 2 19.74 24.11 15.67
N PRO A 3 20.95 24.37 15.17
CA PRO A 3 22.17 24.42 15.99
C PRO A 3 22.10 25.47 17.10
N GLU A 4 21.55 26.64 16.77
CA GLU A 4 21.44 27.79 17.66
C GLU A 4 20.55 27.51 18.88
N GLN A 5 19.43 26.81 18.68
CA GLN A 5 18.54 26.44 19.77
C GLN A 5 19.19 25.41 20.71
N LYS A 6 19.97 24.48 20.16
CA LYS A 6 20.64 23.44 20.96
C LYS A 6 21.80 24.00 21.78
N LEU A 7 22.58 24.93 21.21
CA LEU A 7 23.64 25.64 21.93
C LEU A 7 23.09 26.50 23.07
N LYS A 8 21.99 27.25 22.84
CA LYS A 8 21.32 28.00 23.92
C LYS A 8 20.78 27.10 25.03
N SER A 9 20.30 25.90 24.71
CA SER A 9 19.82 24.93 25.71
C SER A 9 20.92 24.22 26.49
N SER A 10 22.18 24.32 26.06
CA SER A 10 23.32 23.61 26.66
C SER A 10 24.02 24.35 27.80
N GLY A 11 23.56 25.57 28.14
CA GLY A 11 24.04 26.32 29.30
C GLY A 11 25.42 26.99 29.12
N LEU A 12 25.90 27.14 27.90
CA LEU A 12 27.14 27.86 27.59
C LEU A 12 26.94 29.37 27.77
N LEU A 13 27.60 29.96 28.77
CA LEU A 13 27.49 31.38 29.17
C LEU A 13 28.19 32.37 28.22
N ASP A 14 28.98 31.89 27.26
CA ASP A 14 29.84 32.72 26.43
C ASP A 14 29.33 32.78 24.98
N GLU A 15 28.40 33.71 24.73
CA GLU A 15 27.71 33.89 23.43
C GLU A 15 28.67 34.26 22.29
N THR A 16 29.86 34.78 22.60
CA THR A 16 30.88 35.18 21.61
C THR A 16 31.48 33.98 20.87
N ARG A 17 31.43 32.78 21.47
CA ARG A 17 31.97 31.54 20.89
C ARG A 17 30.95 30.76 20.06
N TYR A 18 29.69 31.18 20.05
CA TYR A 18 28.62 30.45 19.37
C TYR A 18 28.84 30.27 17.87
N PRO A 19 29.29 31.29 17.09
CA PRO A 19 29.51 31.12 15.65
C PRO A 19 30.56 30.04 15.36
N ALA A 20 31.68 30.07 16.09
CA ALA A 20 32.75 29.09 15.94
C ALA A 20 32.30 27.67 16.32
N LEU A 21 31.49 27.52 17.37
CA LEU A 21 30.94 26.21 17.78
C LEU A 21 29.88 25.69 16.81
N ILE A 22 29.08 26.57 16.19
CA ILE A 22 28.13 26.19 15.14
C ILE A 22 28.89 25.67 13.91
N ASP A 23 29.96 26.35 13.51
CA ASP A 23 30.78 25.94 12.37
C ASP A 23 31.53 24.64 12.63
N GLU A 24 32.02 24.43 13.85
CA GLU A 24 32.63 23.15 14.27
C GLU A 24 31.60 22.02 14.24
N LEU A 25 30.41 22.23 14.82
CA LEU A 25 29.32 21.25 14.80
C LEU A 25 28.87 20.92 13.37
N LYS A 26 28.80 21.92 12.49
CA LYS A 26 28.48 21.72 11.08
C LYS A 26 29.54 20.83 10.42
N ARG A 27 30.83 21.14 10.58
CA ARG A 27 31.92 20.33 10.01
C ARG A 27 31.89 18.88 10.52
N ASP A 28 31.64 18.66 11.80
CA ASP A 28 31.56 17.32 12.38
C ASP A 28 30.39 16.52 11.79
N VAL A 29 29.24 17.19 11.60
CA VAL A 29 28.06 16.58 10.98
C VAL A 29 28.31 16.32 9.49
N GLU A 30 28.96 17.23 8.76
CA GLU A 30 29.28 17.05 7.33
C GLU A 30 30.26 15.90 7.10
N ALA A 31 31.24 15.75 8.00
CA ALA A 31 32.22 14.68 7.95
C ALA A 31 31.59 13.29 8.13
N GLN A 32 30.51 13.19 8.91
CA GLN A 32 29.86 11.93 9.24
C GLN A 32 28.53 11.67 8.52
N PHE A 33 27.89 12.70 7.98
CA PHE A 33 26.56 12.64 7.38
C PHE A 33 26.47 13.51 6.11
N GLY A 34 25.59 13.15 5.19
CA GLY A 34 25.20 14.03 4.10
C GLY A 34 24.34 15.15 4.65
N MET A 35 24.77 16.38 4.48
CA MET A 35 24.13 17.54 5.10
C MET A 35 23.56 18.50 4.05
N LYS A 36 22.46 19.16 4.39
CA LYS A 36 22.00 20.37 3.71
C LYS A 36 21.48 21.39 4.72
N GLU A 37 21.87 22.64 4.50
CA GLU A 37 21.37 23.80 5.24
C GLU A 37 20.20 24.43 4.49
N VAL A 38 19.13 24.75 5.23
CA VAL A 38 17.96 25.46 4.72
C VAL A 38 17.72 26.66 5.63
N GLU A 39 17.87 27.86 5.08
CA GLU A 39 17.54 29.09 5.79
C GLU A 39 16.02 29.27 5.87
N ARG A 40 15.52 29.45 7.10
CA ARG A 40 14.10 29.76 7.35
C ARG A 40 13.89 31.27 7.31
N ALA A 41 12.66 31.69 6.98
CA ALA A 41 12.24 33.09 6.94
C ALA A 41 12.54 33.91 8.22
N ASP A 42 12.78 33.25 9.36
CA ASP A 42 13.10 33.85 10.66
C ASP A 42 14.62 34.03 10.91
N GLN A 43 15.45 34.03 9.87
CA GLN A 43 16.94 34.07 9.94
C GLN A 43 17.58 32.90 10.73
N LYS A 44 16.83 31.83 10.98
CA LYS A 44 17.33 30.60 11.62
C LYS A 44 17.68 29.56 10.56
N THR A 45 18.82 28.89 10.76
CA THR A 45 19.27 27.83 9.85
C THR A 45 18.80 26.47 10.37
N ASP A 46 18.03 25.75 9.55
CA ASP A 46 17.72 24.34 9.78
C ASP A 46 18.72 23.46 9.02
N ILE A 47 19.37 22.57 9.76
CA ILE A 47 20.24 21.54 9.20
C ILE A 47 19.45 20.24 9.05
N TYR A 48 19.53 19.68 7.86
CA TYR A 48 19.06 18.33 7.53
C TYR A 48 20.28 17.45 7.31
N ALA A 49 20.33 16.32 8.01
CA ALA A 49 21.44 15.38 7.93
C ALA A 49 20.91 13.96 7.68
N VAL A 50 21.59 13.23 6.80
CA VAL A 50 21.26 11.85 6.44
C VAL A 50 22.53 11.01 6.47
N ASP A 51 22.45 9.81 7.04
CA ASP A 51 23.54 8.82 6.95
C ASP A 51 23.73 8.41 5.48
N HIS A 52 24.90 8.74 4.92
CA HIS A 52 25.21 8.45 3.51
C HIS A 52 25.06 6.96 3.20
N GLY A 53 25.26 6.08 4.19
CA GLY A 53 25.13 4.64 4.07
C GLY A 53 23.70 4.14 3.82
N TYR A 54 22.68 4.95 4.09
CA TYR A 54 21.26 4.59 3.93
C TYR A 54 20.50 5.47 2.92
N MET A 55 21.21 6.25 2.12
CA MET A 55 20.60 7.30 1.28
C MET A 55 19.49 6.80 0.34
N ALA A 56 19.70 5.67 -0.33
CA ALA A 56 18.72 5.06 -1.23
C ALA A 56 17.43 4.62 -0.48
N ALA A 57 17.56 4.16 0.77
CA ALA A 57 16.41 3.77 1.57
C ALA A 57 15.60 4.99 2.04
N VAL A 58 16.28 6.07 2.41
CA VAL A 58 15.64 7.34 2.79
C VAL A 58 14.89 7.94 1.61
N LEU A 59 15.50 8.00 0.43
CA LEU A 59 14.83 8.48 -0.79
C LEU A 59 13.60 7.65 -1.13
N HIS A 60 13.73 6.31 -1.14
CA HIS A 60 12.60 5.43 -1.44
C HIS A 60 11.44 5.62 -0.45
N LYS A 61 11.75 5.76 0.85
CA LYS A 61 10.72 5.96 1.88
C LYS A 61 10.05 7.34 1.76
N LEU A 62 10.83 8.40 1.55
CA LEU A 62 10.30 9.75 1.36
C LEU A 62 9.46 9.83 0.10
N ASN A 63 9.84 9.16 -0.99
CA ASN A 63 9.05 9.12 -2.22
C ASN A 63 7.68 8.48 -1.96
N SER A 64 7.65 7.34 -1.26
CA SER A 64 6.41 6.69 -0.85
C SER A 64 5.52 7.55 0.05
N LEU A 65 6.11 8.36 0.93
CA LEU A 65 5.36 9.22 1.85
C LEU A 65 4.87 10.51 1.19
N ALA A 66 5.64 11.08 0.25
CA ALA A 66 5.32 12.29 -0.47
C ALA A 66 4.08 12.13 -1.37
N VAL A 67 3.80 10.92 -1.87
CA VAL A 67 2.58 10.60 -2.65
C VAL A 67 1.30 10.89 -1.87
N ASN A 68 1.32 10.66 -0.56
CA ASN A 68 0.14 10.72 0.31
C ASN A 68 0.08 11.98 1.16
N ASN A 69 1.22 12.66 1.37
CA ASN A 69 1.28 13.85 2.19
C ASN A 69 2.24 14.90 1.61
N PRO A 70 1.74 16.10 1.22
CA PRO A 70 2.54 17.15 0.62
C PRO A 70 3.59 17.74 1.56
N ALA A 71 3.46 17.54 2.89
CA ALA A 71 4.48 17.98 3.84
C ALA A 71 5.85 17.28 3.58
N TYR A 72 5.83 16.02 3.17
CA TYR A 72 7.05 15.26 2.88
C TYR A 72 7.65 15.55 1.50
N GLN A 73 6.98 16.32 0.63
CA GLN A 73 7.58 16.73 -0.65
C GLN A 73 8.78 17.64 -0.43
N LYS A 74 8.73 18.51 0.58
CA LYS A 74 9.87 19.37 0.97
C LYS A 74 11.05 18.53 1.46
N ASP A 75 10.78 17.56 2.32
CA ASP A 75 11.81 16.65 2.84
C ASP A 75 12.41 15.77 1.73
N LEU A 76 11.59 15.29 0.79
CA LEU A 76 12.03 14.54 -0.38
C LEU A 76 12.95 15.38 -1.28
N GLN A 77 12.62 16.65 -1.51
CA GLN A 77 13.44 17.56 -2.31
C GLN A 77 14.80 17.80 -1.65
N ILE A 78 14.82 18.05 -0.35
CA ILE A 78 16.05 18.20 0.44
C ILE A 78 16.89 16.92 0.36
N ALA A 79 16.28 15.74 0.50
CA ALA A 79 16.99 14.47 0.38
C ALA A 79 17.55 14.25 -1.03
N LYS A 80 16.82 14.63 -2.10
CA LYS A 80 17.33 14.55 -3.47
C LYS A 80 18.57 15.43 -3.67
N GLU A 81 18.58 16.62 -3.07
CA GLU A 81 19.70 17.56 -3.13
C GLU A 81 20.91 17.04 -2.35
N ILE A 82 20.71 16.47 -1.15
CA ILE A 82 21.76 15.78 -0.40
C ILE A 82 22.30 14.59 -1.21
N ASN A 83 21.44 13.87 -1.94
CA ASN A 83 21.90 12.73 -2.75
C ASN A 83 22.73 13.21 -3.94
N ALA A 84 22.35 14.34 -4.54
CA ALA A 84 23.09 14.94 -5.64
C ALA A 84 24.50 15.39 -5.18
N SER A 85 24.62 16.03 -4.02
CA SER A 85 25.91 16.44 -3.46
C SER A 85 26.79 15.24 -3.07
N LEU A 86 26.19 14.16 -2.55
CA LEU A 86 26.93 12.93 -2.22
C LEU A 86 27.26 12.05 -3.44
N SER A 87 26.53 12.20 -4.55
CA SER A 87 26.75 11.42 -5.77
C SER A 87 27.81 12.06 -6.67
N ASN A 88 28.09 13.35 -6.50
CA ASN A 88 29.05 14.09 -7.32
C ASN A 88 29.86 15.12 -6.50
N PRO A 89 31.10 14.80 -6.09
CA PRO A 89 31.85 13.55 -6.33
C PRO A 89 31.30 12.38 -5.50
N LYS A 90 31.30 11.17 -6.09
CA LYS A 90 30.69 9.97 -5.49
C LYS A 90 31.36 9.63 -4.15
N HIS A 91 30.65 9.90 -3.05
CA HIS A 91 31.14 9.63 -1.71
C HIS A 91 31.38 8.11 -1.52
N PRO A 92 32.56 7.69 -1.02
CA PRO A 92 32.92 6.26 -0.93
C PRO A 92 32.00 5.47 0.01
N GLY A 93 31.39 6.14 0.99
CA GLY A 93 30.41 5.56 1.91
C GLY A 93 28.96 5.58 1.41
N LEU A 94 28.68 6.09 0.21
CA LEU A 94 27.30 6.22 -0.29
C LEU A 94 26.66 4.84 -0.45
N ASN A 95 25.56 4.63 0.28
CA ASN A 95 24.83 3.37 0.37
C ASN A 95 25.66 2.17 0.89
N ALA A 96 26.82 2.38 1.51
CA ALA A 96 27.70 1.30 1.96
C ALA A 96 27.09 0.40 3.05
N LYS A 97 26.08 0.89 3.78
CA LYS A 97 25.35 0.10 4.80
C LYS A 97 24.18 -0.70 4.20
N LEU A 98 23.91 -0.53 2.90
CA LEU A 98 22.93 -1.29 2.14
C LEU A 98 23.62 -2.34 1.28
N LYS A 99 23.04 -3.54 1.22
CA LYS A 99 23.50 -4.58 0.27
C LYS A 99 23.29 -4.10 -1.16
N ALA A 100 24.21 -4.41 -2.07
CA ALA A 100 24.15 -4.02 -3.49
C ALA A 100 22.79 -4.34 -4.15
N GLU A 101 22.23 -5.52 -3.87
CA GLU A 101 20.90 -5.93 -4.35
C GLU A 101 19.75 -5.03 -3.86
N ASN A 102 19.83 -4.55 -2.61
CA ASN A 102 18.83 -3.65 -2.04
C ASN A 102 18.95 -2.26 -2.67
N ILE A 103 20.16 -1.81 -2.99
CA ILE A 103 20.38 -0.52 -3.65
C ILE A 103 19.71 -0.51 -5.01
N VAL A 104 19.91 -1.56 -5.82
CA VAL A 104 19.29 -1.70 -7.15
C VAL A 104 17.76 -1.73 -7.04
N LYS A 105 17.21 -2.52 -6.12
CA LYS A 105 15.75 -2.59 -5.91
C LYS A 105 15.16 -1.25 -5.46
N LEU A 106 15.83 -0.54 -4.56
CA LEU A 106 15.39 0.77 -4.08
C LEU A 106 15.46 1.81 -5.20
N GLN A 107 16.50 1.78 -6.04
CA GLN A 107 16.63 2.67 -7.19
C GLN A 107 15.57 2.39 -8.26
N GLN A 108 15.31 1.12 -8.58
CA GLN A 108 14.21 0.73 -9.48
C GLN A 108 12.85 1.16 -8.90
N GLY A 109 12.62 0.94 -7.60
CA GLY A 109 11.42 1.40 -6.91
C GLY A 109 11.22 2.91 -7.01
N ILE A 110 12.29 3.70 -6.81
CA ILE A 110 12.25 5.16 -6.99
C ILE A 110 11.87 5.53 -8.42
N GLN A 111 12.47 4.91 -9.44
CA GLN A 111 12.16 5.19 -10.85
C GLN A 111 10.71 4.87 -11.22
N THR A 112 10.19 3.72 -10.77
CA THR A 112 8.79 3.34 -11.00
C THR A 112 7.82 4.33 -10.34
N MET A 113 8.11 4.78 -9.12
CA MET A 113 7.30 5.79 -8.44
C MET A 113 7.31 7.13 -9.17
N GLU A 114 8.46 7.58 -9.68
CA GLU A 114 8.55 8.81 -10.48
C GLU A 114 7.78 8.70 -11.80
N GLN A 115 7.80 7.54 -12.46
CA GLN A 115 6.98 7.31 -13.65
C GLN A 115 5.48 7.39 -13.34
N ILE A 116 5.03 6.70 -12.29
CA ILE A 116 3.62 6.73 -11.85
C ILE A 116 3.19 8.15 -11.48
N GLU A 117 4.04 8.92 -10.79
CA GLU A 117 3.75 10.32 -10.48
C GLU A 117 3.67 11.18 -11.74
N SER A 118 4.55 10.98 -12.71
CA SER A 118 4.52 11.72 -13.98
C SER A 118 3.25 11.43 -14.79
N GLU A 119 2.79 10.17 -14.81
CA GLU A 119 1.54 9.76 -15.45
C GLU A 119 0.32 10.30 -14.69
N ARG A 120 0.39 10.35 -13.36
CA ARG A 120 -0.64 10.96 -12.53
C ARG A 120 -0.73 12.47 -12.75
N GLN A 121 0.39 13.17 -12.86
CA GLN A 121 0.40 14.59 -13.19
C GLN A 121 -0.13 14.83 -14.59
N ARG A 122 0.30 14.03 -15.57
CA ARG A 122 -0.18 14.10 -16.95
C ARG A 122 -1.69 13.83 -17.04
N SER A 123 -2.21 12.83 -16.34
CA SER A 123 -3.64 12.52 -16.29
C SER A 123 -4.44 13.59 -15.55
N GLN A 124 -3.90 14.19 -14.49
CA GLN A 124 -4.51 15.35 -13.83
C GLN A 124 -4.54 16.59 -14.72
N GLU A 125 -3.48 16.84 -15.49
CA GLU A 125 -3.49 17.89 -16.49
C GLU A 125 -4.50 17.63 -17.60
N PHE A 126 -4.62 16.40 -18.07
CA PHE A 126 -5.65 16.02 -19.03
C PHE A 126 -7.06 16.20 -18.45
N ALA A 127 -7.30 15.74 -17.22
CA ALA A 127 -8.57 15.93 -16.53
C ALA A 127 -8.91 17.41 -16.27
N LYS A 128 -7.90 18.27 -16.07
CA LYS A 128 -8.09 19.73 -15.96
C LYS A 128 -8.34 20.41 -17.31
N LYS A 129 -7.84 19.83 -18.41
CA LYS A 129 -7.96 20.38 -19.77
C LYS A 129 -9.27 19.98 -20.46
N PHE A 130 -9.87 18.85 -20.07
CA PHE A 130 -11.06 18.28 -20.73
C PHE A 130 -12.17 17.93 -19.73
N ASN A 131 -13.41 18.29 -20.03
CA ASN A 131 -14.58 17.78 -19.31
C ASN A 131 -14.87 16.34 -19.75
N LEU A 132 -14.06 15.40 -19.26
CA LEU A 132 -14.10 13.96 -19.58
C LEU A 132 -15.50 13.33 -19.41
N PRO A 133 -16.26 13.62 -18.32
CA PRO A 133 -17.62 13.09 -18.16
C PRO A 133 -18.56 13.51 -19.29
N MET A 134 -18.54 14.79 -19.68
CA MET A 134 -19.42 15.29 -20.74
C MET A 134 -18.98 14.79 -22.13
N GLY A 135 -17.68 14.61 -22.34
CA GLY A 135 -17.13 13.99 -23.54
C GLY A 135 -17.51 12.52 -23.70
N MET A 136 -17.44 11.74 -22.61
CA MET A 136 -17.89 10.34 -22.61
C MET A 136 -19.40 10.25 -22.88
N LEU A 137 -20.20 11.14 -22.29
CA LEU A 137 -21.65 11.17 -22.53
C LEU A 137 -21.97 11.49 -24.00
N GLY A 138 -21.23 12.42 -24.60
CA GLY A 138 -21.31 12.73 -26.03
C GLY A 138 -20.92 11.57 -26.95
N PHE A 139 -19.84 10.87 -26.61
CA PHE A 139 -19.41 9.67 -27.32
C PHE A 139 -20.48 8.57 -27.24
N VAL A 140 -21.00 8.27 -26.05
CA VAL A 140 -22.02 7.23 -25.85
C VAL A 140 -23.32 7.58 -26.59
N ALA A 141 -23.80 8.82 -26.47
CA ALA A 141 -25.03 9.25 -27.14
C ALA A 141 -24.93 9.16 -28.68
N SER A 142 -23.81 9.63 -29.25
CA SER A 142 -23.58 9.53 -30.69
C SER A 142 -23.40 8.09 -31.16
N MET A 143 -22.74 7.25 -30.37
CA MET A 143 -22.59 5.82 -30.68
C MET A 143 -23.93 5.08 -30.70
N ILE A 144 -24.84 5.41 -29.77
CA ILE A 144 -26.20 4.84 -29.75
C ILE A 144 -26.96 5.24 -31.03
N LEU A 145 -26.84 6.49 -31.49
CA LEU A 145 -27.47 6.91 -32.76
C LEU A 145 -26.94 6.14 -33.97
N PHE A 146 -25.62 5.90 -34.04
CA PHE A 146 -25.03 5.09 -35.11
C PHE A 146 -25.41 3.60 -35.03
N LEU A 147 -25.58 3.06 -33.82
CA LEU A 147 -26.12 1.71 -33.62
C LEU A 147 -27.56 1.59 -34.12
N ILE A 148 -28.42 2.56 -33.78
CA ILE A 148 -29.81 2.61 -34.25
C ILE A 148 -29.85 2.71 -35.79
N ALA A 149 -29.02 3.58 -36.38
CA ALA A 149 -28.91 3.72 -37.82
C ALA A 149 -28.40 2.42 -38.49
N SER A 150 -27.40 1.76 -37.91
CA SER A 150 -26.87 0.49 -38.42
C SER A 150 -27.94 -0.61 -38.45
N VAL A 151 -28.76 -0.70 -37.39
CA VAL A 151 -29.89 -1.65 -37.33
C VAL A 151 -30.97 -1.30 -38.35
N HIS A 152 -31.32 -0.01 -38.51
CA HIS A 152 -32.37 0.43 -39.42
C HIS A 152 -32.02 0.18 -40.90
N PHE A 153 -30.77 0.46 -41.28
CA PHE A 153 -30.28 0.24 -42.64
C PHE A 153 -29.70 -1.17 -42.88
N ARG A 154 -29.73 -2.04 -41.85
CA ARG A 154 -29.18 -3.41 -41.87
C ARG A 154 -27.76 -3.47 -42.43
N THR A 155 -26.93 -2.49 -42.11
CA THR A 155 -25.56 -2.40 -42.61
C THR A 155 -24.58 -2.06 -41.49
N THR A 156 -23.52 -2.85 -41.40
CA THR A 156 -22.45 -2.70 -40.42
C THR A 156 -21.45 -1.61 -40.82
N GLY A 157 -21.45 -1.19 -42.10
CA GLY A 157 -20.56 -0.16 -42.63
C GLY A 157 -20.74 1.20 -41.94
N ILE A 158 -21.96 1.49 -41.45
CA ILE A 158 -22.28 2.71 -40.71
C ILE A 158 -21.52 2.78 -39.38
N LEU A 159 -21.19 1.65 -38.75
CA LEU A 159 -20.44 1.62 -37.48
C LEU A 159 -18.97 1.98 -37.68
N PHE A 160 -18.36 1.57 -38.80
CA PHE A 160 -16.98 1.92 -39.13
C PHE A 160 -16.77 3.43 -39.30
N VAL A 161 -17.79 4.14 -39.78
CA VAL A 161 -17.81 5.61 -39.86
C VAL A 161 -18.28 6.21 -38.53
N GLY A 162 -19.21 5.56 -37.84
CA GLY A 162 -19.78 6.02 -36.58
C GLY A 162 -18.77 6.12 -35.44
N ILE A 163 -17.83 5.18 -35.34
CA ILE A 163 -16.79 5.16 -34.29
C ILE A 163 -15.87 6.39 -34.35
N PRO A 164 -15.21 6.74 -35.48
CA PRO A 164 -14.36 7.93 -35.53
C PRO A 164 -15.18 9.22 -35.37
N VAL A 165 -16.42 9.27 -35.88
CA VAL A 165 -17.31 10.44 -35.71
C VAL A 165 -17.74 10.61 -34.26
N SER A 166 -18.06 9.54 -33.54
CA SER A 166 -18.44 9.61 -32.12
C SER A 166 -17.27 10.03 -31.23
N ILE A 167 -16.05 9.55 -31.52
CA ILE A 167 -14.83 10.00 -30.81
C ILE A 167 -14.63 11.51 -31.03
N PHE A 168 -14.74 11.98 -32.27
CA PHE A 168 -14.62 13.40 -32.59
C PHE A 168 -15.69 14.24 -31.90
N PHE A 169 -16.95 13.78 -31.90
CA PHE A 169 -18.06 14.47 -31.28
C PHE A 169 -17.93 14.53 -29.75
N GLY A 170 -17.47 13.43 -29.12
CA GLY A 170 -17.15 13.38 -27.70
C GLY A 170 -16.02 14.33 -27.30
N LEU A 171 -14.95 14.42 -28.10
CA LEU A 171 -13.87 15.38 -27.86
C LEU A 171 -14.32 16.84 -28.03
N MET A 172 -15.17 17.12 -29.03
CA MET A 172 -15.78 18.44 -29.22
C MET A 172 -16.64 18.85 -28.04
N LEU A 173 -17.49 17.95 -27.53
CA LEU A 173 -18.30 18.21 -26.33
C LEU A 173 -17.44 18.40 -25.08
N ALA A 174 -16.38 17.60 -24.91
CA ALA A 174 -15.43 17.75 -23.80
C ALA A 174 -14.72 19.12 -23.82
N PHE A 175 -14.48 19.68 -25.01
CA PHE A 175 -13.86 21.00 -25.18
C PHE A 175 -14.88 22.12 -25.01
N TYR A 176 -16.08 22.00 -25.58
CA TYR A 176 -17.10 23.04 -25.55
C TYR A 176 -17.67 23.26 -24.14
N PHE A 177 -17.92 22.20 -23.39
CA PHE A 177 -18.43 22.30 -22.02
C PHE A 177 -17.36 22.66 -20.96
N ARG A 178 -16.08 22.76 -21.37
CA ARG A 178 -15.01 23.32 -20.53
C ARG A 178 -15.25 24.79 -20.18
N GLU A 179 -15.79 25.56 -21.13
CA GLU A 179 -15.92 27.02 -20.99
C GLU A 179 -17.11 27.40 -20.11
N LYS A 180 -18.18 26.60 -20.13
CA LYS A 180 -19.38 26.84 -19.32
C LYS A 180 -19.18 26.60 -17.82
N GLU A 181 -18.41 25.57 -17.45
CA GLU A 181 -18.10 25.31 -16.02
C GLU A 181 -17.20 26.40 -15.41
N LYS A 182 -16.31 27.02 -16.19
CA LYS A 182 -15.50 28.15 -15.69
C LYS A 182 -16.32 29.42 -15.48
N THR A 183 -17.37 29.65 -16.28
CA THR A 183 -18.27 30.79 -16.09
C THR A 183 -19.25 30.58 -14.94
N ASP A 184 -19.76 29.37 -14.73
CA ASP A 184 -20.78 29.11 -13.69
C ASP A 184 -20.21 29.10 -12.26
N ILE A 185 -18.91 28.83 -12.08
CA ILE A 185 -18.27 28.86 -10.73
C ILE A 185 -17.99 30.30 -10.25
N LEU A 186 -17.91 31.28 -11.15
CA LEU A 186 -17.69 32.69 -10.79
C LEU A 186 -18.98 33.52 -10.66
N SER A 187 -20.15 32.99 -11.05
CA SER A 187 -21.40 33.77 -11.11
C SER A 187 -22.52 33.35 -10.15
N SER A 188 -22.35 32.33 -9.29
CA SER A 188 -23.42 31.95 -8.35
C SER A 188 -22.95 31.87 -6.90
N GLY A 189 -22.87 33.03 -6.26
CA GLY A 189 -23.10 33.14 -4.82
C GLY A 189 -24.60 33.06 -4.53
N GLY A 190 -25.04 32.03 -3.79
CA GLY A 190 -26.36 31.99 -3.16
C GLY A 190 -27.22 30.77 -3.48
N GLY A 191 -27.40 29.90 -2.47
CA GLY A 191 -28.70 29.29 -2.14
C GLY A 191 -29.29 28.19 -3.03
N SER A 192 -29.09 26.94 -2.60
CA SER A 192 -30.05 25.82 -2.58
C SER A 192 -30.86 25.42 -3.82
N ALA A 193 -30.61 24.21 -4.32
CA ALA A 193 -31.60 23.13 -4.37
C ALA A 193 -30.90 21.82 -4.76
N SER A 194 -30.77 20.91 -3.79
CA SER A 194 -30.41 19.52 -4.08
C SER A 194 -31.61 18.84 -4.74
N LEU A 195 -31.46 18.43 -6.00
CA LEU A 195 -32.32 17.46 -6.62
C LEU A 195 -31.46 16.26 -7.01
N GLY A 196 -31.65 15.18 -6.26
CA GLY A 196 -30.92 13.95 -6.40
C GLY A 196 -31.21 13.24 -7.72
N SER A 197 -30.17 12.69 -8.31
CA SER A 197 -30.24 11.56 -9.22
C SER A 197 -28.94 10.80 -9.08
N GLY A 198 -29.01 9.65 -8.42
CA GLY A 198 -27.90 8.73 -8.28
C GLY A 198 -27.53 8.16 -9.64
N PHE A 199 -26.37 8.57 -10.15
CA PHE A 199 -25.63 7.84 -11.16
C PHE A 199 -24.15 8.15 -10.99
N LYS A 200 -23.50 7.46 -10.04
CA LYS A 200 -22.05 7.45 -9.92
C LYS A 200 -21.56 6.25 -10.73
N GLY A 201 -21.53 6.41 -12.05
CA GLY A 201 -20.96 5.45 -12.98
C GLY A 201 -19.45 5.43 -12.82
N GLU A 202 -18.95 4.33 -12.28
CA GLU A 202 -17.54 4.00 -12.17
C GLU A 202 -17.07 3.56 -13.56
N TYR A 203 -16.46 4.47 -14.32
CA TYR A 203 -15.84 4.14 -15.60
C TYR A 203 -14.54 3.38 -15.33
N GLY A 204 -14.65 2.06 -15.43
CA GLY A 204 -13.51 1.14 -15.45
C GLY A 204 -12.60 1.45 -16.64
N SER A 205 -11.31 1.63 -16.34
CA SER A 205 -10.24 1.54 -17.32
C SER A 205 -10.12 0.08 -17.77
N MET A 206 -10.72 -0.26 -18.90
CA MET A 206 -10.39 -1.51 -19.62
C MET A 206 -9.02 -1.36 -20.27
N THR A 207 -8.00 -2.00 -19.68
CA THR A 207 -6.79 -2.38 -20.42
C THR A 207 -7.05 -3.73 -21.07
N SER A 208 -7.07 -3.74 -22.41
CA SER A 208 -7.07 -4.96 -23.22
C SER A 208 -5.71 -5.65 -23.11
N SER A 209 -5.72 -6.94 -22.82
CA SER A 209 -4.63 -7.84 -23.21
C SER A 209 -5.27 -9.12 -23.74
N SER A 210 -4.99 -9.37 -25.01
CA SER A 210 -5.38 -10.51 -25.83
C SER A 210 -5.00 -11.84 -25.16
N GLU A 211 -5.99 -12.73 -25.07
CA GLU A 211 -5.78 -14.16 -24.82
C GLU A 211 -5.29 -14.81 -26.12
N ASP A 212 -4.03 -15.23 -26.14
CA ASP A 212 -3.59 -16.31 -27.02
C ASP A 212 -3.52 -17.59 -26.18
N TYR A 213 -4.33 -18.57 -26.60
CA TYR A 213 -4.32 -19.94 -26.12
C TYR A 213 -2.95 -20.59 -26.41
N TYR A 214 -2.23 -20.96 -25.36
CA TYR A 214 -1.26 -22.06 -25.43
C TYR A 214 -1.52 -23.02 -24.27
N SER A 215 -1.92 -24.24 -24.65
CA SER A 215 -1.96 -25.42 -23.81
C SER A 215 -0.55 -25.97 -23.73
N GLY A 216 -0.04 -26.17 -22.51
CA GLY A 216 1.25 -26.79 -22.24
C GLY A 216 1.44 -26.94 -20.74
N ASP A 217 1.44 -28.19 -20.27
CA ASP A 217 2.06 -28.57 -19.00
C ASP A 217 3.43 -27.90 -18.90
N ASP A 218 3.66 -27.12 -17.84
CA ASP A 218 4.99 -27.03 -17.24
C ASP A 218 4.88 -26.53 -15.80
N ALA A 219 5.65 -27.21 -14.96
CA ALA A 219 5.78 -26.97 -13.53
C ALA A 219 6.53 -25.67 -13.27
N ASP A 220 5.81 -24.57 -13.01
CA ASP A 220 6.46 -23.33 -12.60
C ASP A 220 6.76 -23.33 -11.10
N GLU A 221 8.01 -23.68 -10.84
CA GLU A 221 8.72 -23.50 -9.60
C GLU A 221 8.64 -22.04 -9.12
N ASP A 222 8.18 -21.92 -7.88
CA ASP A 222 8.24 -20.73 -7.04
C ASP A 222 9.71 -20.29 -6.85
N HIS A 223 10.27 -19.52 -7.80
CA HIS A 223 11.55 -18.83 -7.64
C HIS A 223 11.40 -17.63 -6.71
N THR A 224 11.03 -17.91 -5.45
CA THR A 224 11.30 -17.02 -4.34
C THR A 224 12.81 -17.11 -4.06
N TYR A 225 13.53 -16.01 -4.36
CA TYR A 225 14.97 -15.90 -4.13
C TYR A 225 15.37 -16.35 -2.72
N ALA A 226 16.03 -17.50 -2.67
CA ALA A 226 16.59 -18.12 -1.50
C ALA A 226 17.72 -17.25 -0.92
N LYS A 227 17.36 -16.35 -0.01
CA LYS A 227 18.23 -16.06 1.14
C LYS A 227 18.38 -17.40 1.84
N GLY A 228 19.55 -18.04 1.78
CA GLY A 228 19.74 -19.44 2.19
C GLY A 228 18.93 -19.82 3.43
N GLU A 229 17.76 -20.42 3.22
CA GLU A 229 16.86 -20.77 4.30
C GLU A 229 17.59 -21.79 5.15
N THR A 230 17.73 -21.49 6.43
CA THR A 230 18.31 -22.44 7.36
C THR A 230 17.50 -23.74 7.30
N PRO A 231 18.11 -24.93 7.52
CA PRO A 231 17.36 -26.19 7.53
C PRO A 231 16.15 -26.18 8.47
N LYS A 232 16.22 -25.34 9.53
CA LYS A 232 15.11 -25.10 10.47
C LYS A 232 13.97 -24.30 9.83
N GLU A 233 14.25 -23.23 9.09
CA GLU A 233 13.23 -22.44 8.39
C GLU A 233 12.54 -23.23 7.28
N LYS A 234 13.30 -24.05 6.53
CA LYS A 234 12.72 -24.98 5.53
C LYS A 234 11.74 -25.96 6.16
N LYS A 235 12.13 -26.56 7.29
CA LYS A 235 11.28 -27.47 8.06
C LYS A 235 10.00 -26.79 8.54
N VAL A 236 10.11 -25.58 9.08
CA VAL A 236 8.97 -24.78 9.54
C VAL A 236 8.04 -24.41 8.39
N SER A 237 8.59 -24.01 7.23
CA SER A 237 7.82 -23.69 6.03
C SER A 237 7.03 -24.90 5.50
N LEU A 238 7.65 -26.09 5.46
CA LEU A 238 6.99 -27.34 5.07
C LEU A 238 5.85 -27.73 6.03
N ILE A 239 6.08 -27.61 7.34
CA ILE A 239 5.05 -27.86 8.35
C ILE A 239 3.88 -26.90 8.16
N ALA A 240 4.16 -25.62 7.95
CA ALA A 240 3.12 -24.61 7.73
C ALA A 240 2.32 -24.88 6.45
N LYS A 241 2.96 -25.18 5.31
CA LYS A 241 2.27 -25.52 4.05
C LYS A 241 1.38 -26.77 4.20
N GLY A 242 1.84 -27.78 4.94
CA GLY A 242 1.06 -28.99 5.20
C GLY A 242 -0.15 -28.72 6.10
N ALA A 243 0.00 -27.85 7.11
CA ALA A 243 -1.05 -27.52 8.07
C ALA A 243 -2.06 -26.48 7.56
N GLU A 244 -1.63 -25.55 6.68
CA GLU A 244 -2.42 -24.39 6.25
C GLU A 244 -3.78 -24.80 5.68
N ARG A 245 -3.85 -25.84 4.84
CA ARG A 245 -5.11 -26.29 4.23
C ARG A 245 -6.16 -26.81 5.21
N PHE A 246 -5.74 -27.23 6.41
CA PHE A 246 -6.64 -27.77 7.45
C PHE A 246 -7.10 -26.68 8.42
N VAL A 247 -6.28 -25.65 8.62
CA VAL A 247 -6.54 -24.56 9.58
C VAL A 247 -7.12 -23.33 8.88
N PHE A 248 -6.67 -23.04 7.66
CA PHE A 248 -7.15 -21.97 6.77
C PHE A 248 -7.61 -22.59 5.43
N PRO A 249 -8.78 -23.25 5.40
CA PRO A 249 -9.20 -24.03 4.23
C PRO A 249 -9.42 -23.14 3.00
N SER A 250 -8.96 -23.60 1.83
CA SER A 250 -9.13 -22.84 0.57
C SER A 250 -10.60 -22.68 0.17
N ARG A 251 -11.43 -23.69 0.50
CA ARG A 251 -12.89 -23.65 0.39
C ARG A 251 -13.50 -23.57 1.78
N PHE A 252 -14.31 -22.56 2.04
CA PHE A 252 -14.97 -22.34 3.32
C PHE A 252 -16.46 -22.06 3.11
N THR A 253 -17.27 -22.37 4.11
CA THR A 253 -18.72 -22.08 4.09
C THR A 253 -19.04 -20.81 4.86
N LYS A 254 -18.25 -20.49 5.89
CA LYS A 254 -18.37 -19.27 6.69
C LYS A 254 -17.03 -18.57 6.75
N ILE A 255 -17.04 -17.26 6.58
CA ILE A 255 -15.82 -16.44 6.65
C ILE A 255 -15.17 -16.49 8.05
N THR A 256 -15.94 -16.84 9.09
CA THR A 256 -15.42 -17.11 10.44
C THR A 256 -14.40 -18.24 10.49
N ASP A 257 -14.42 -19.18 9.53
CA ASP A 257 -13.47 -20.29 9.47
C ASP A 257 -12.06 -19.82 9.05
N LYS A 258 -11.95 -18.58 8.56
CA LYS A 258 -10.70 -17.92 8.14
C LYS A 258 -10.10 -17.03 9.22
N ILE A 259 -10.89 -16.68 10.25
CA ILE A 259 -10.52 -15.72 11.29
C ILE A 259 -10.31 -16.47 12.60
N HIS A 260 -9.06 -16.52 13.08
CA HIS A 260 -8.73 -17.21 14.33
C HIS A 260 -8.18 -16.23 15.37
N ASP A 261 -8.38 -16.53 16.65
CA ASP A 261 -7.57 -16.04 17.76
C ASP A 261 -6.62 -17.16 18.24
N SER A 262 -5.75 -16.89 19.21
CA SER A 262 -4.80 -17.93 19.69
C SER A 262 -5.51 -19.18 20.22
N ARG A 263 -6.67 -19.04 20.88
CA ARG A 263 -7.41 -20.18 21.44
C ARG A 263 -8.09 -21.02 20.36
N SER A 264 -8.80 -20.38 19.43
CA SER A 264 -9.48 -21.04 18.31
C SER A 264 -8.50 -21.63 17.32
N LEU A 265 -7.36 -20.98 17.05
CA LEU A 265 -6.28 -21.55 16.24
C LEU A 265 -5.79 -22.87 16.83
N ARG A 266 -5.45 -22.87 18.13
CA ARG A 266 -4.98 -24.07 18.82
C ARG A 266 -6.04 -25.17 18.84
N LYS A 267 -7.30 -24.82 19.11
CA LYS A 267 -8.42 -25.77 19.01
C LYS A 267 -8.51 -26.38 17.61
N LYS A 268 -8.39 -25.57 16.56
CA LYS A 268 -8.47 -26.04 15.16
C LYS A 268 -7.32 -26.96 14.77
N ILE A 269 -6.13 -26.70 15.30
CA ILE A 269 -4.96 -27.58 15.16
C ILE A 269 -5.25 -28.93 15.80
N PHE A 270 -5.76 -28.97 17.04
CA PHE A 270 -6.11 -30.23 17.70
C PHE A 270 -7.20 -31.02 16.97
N GLU A 271 -8.24 -30.35 16.47
CA GLU A 271 -9.31 -30.98 15.68
C GLU A 271 -8.77 -31.67 14.41
N ASN A 272 -7.64 -31.21 13.86
CA ASN A 272 -7.05 -31.71 12.62
C ASN A 272 -5.68 -32.35 12.82
N LEU A 273 -5.30 -32.66 14.06
CA LEU A 273 -3.93 -32.99 14.42
C LEU A 273 -3.42 -34.23 13.66
N ASP A 274 -4.23 -35.28 13.60
CA ASP A 274 -3.90 -36.52 12.88
C ASP A 274 -3.77 -36.32 11.38
N ASN A 275 -4.66 -35.49 10.79
CA ASN A 275 -4.62 -35.18 9.37
C ASN A 275 -3.36 -34.38 9.02
N ILE A 276 -3.00 -33.40 9.84
CA ILE A 276 -1.80 -32.58 9.68
C ILE A 276 -0.55 -33.46 9.86
N ARG A 277 -0.50 -34.28 10.91
CA ARG A 277 0.58 -35.24 11.18
C ARG A 277 0.81 -36.21 10.01
N ASN A 278 -0.27 -36.74 9.43
CA ASN A 278 -0.18 -37.63 8.27
C ASN A 278 0.28 -36.92 7.00
N SER A 279 -0.01 -35.64 6.86
CA SER A 279 0.39 -34.82 5.72
C SER A 279 1.84 -34.33 5.76
N VAL A 280 2.43 -34.20 6.95
CA VAL A 280 3.77 -33.64 7.14
C VAL A 280 4.74 -34.72 7.61
N ALA A 281 5.63 -35.16 6.72
CA ALA A 281 6.59 -36.23 7.01
C ALA A 281 7.43 -35.98 8.28
N HIS A 282 7.77 -34.72 8.56
CA HIS A 282 8.55 -34.30 9.73
C HIS A 282 7.82 -34.41 11.08
N LEU A 283 6.51 -34.61 11.09
CA LEU A 283 5.70 -34.73 12.31
C LEU A 283 5.27 -36.17 12.60
N LYS A 284 5.44 -37.10 11.65
CA LYS A 284 5.02 -38.52 11.78
C LYS A 284 5.77 -39.28 12.88
N SER A 285 7.01 -38.90 13.16
CA SER A 285 7.85 -39.56 14.17
C SER A 285 7.58 -39.08 15.60
N GLU A 286 6.89 -37.95 15.78
CA GLU A 286 6.63 -37.35 17.09
C GLU A 286 5.30 -37.87 17.66
N LYS A 287 5.39 -38.57 18.80
CA LYS A 287 4.26 -39.22 19.47
C LYS A 287 3.51 -38.29 20.43
N ASP A 288 4.14 -37.19 20.82
CA ASP A 288 3.59 -36.23 21.77
C ASP A 288 2.70 -35.22 21.03
N ASP A 289 1.38 -35.36 21.21
CA ASP A 289 0.38 -34.51 20.56
C ASP A 289 0.53 -33.03 20.93
N ASP A 290 0.87 -32.72 22.18
CA ASP A 290 1.08 -31.34 22.63
C ASP A 290 2.30 -30.71 21.96
N LYS A 291 3.39 -31.47 21.80
CA LYS A 291 4.57 -30.99 21.07
C LYS A 291 4.29 -30.81 19.59
N VAL A 292 3.54 -31.73 18.98
CA VAL A 292 3.13 -31.61 17.56
C VAL A 292 2.26 -30.39 17.36
N ALA A 293 1.23 -30.21 18.19
CA ALA A 293 0.35 -29.04 18.15
C ALA A 293 1.13 -27.73 18.32
N SER A 294 2.04 -27.66 19.30
CA SER A 294 2.88 -26.47 19.55
C SER A 294 3.80 -26.15 18.37
N THR A 295 4.36 -27.19 17.72
CA THR A 295 5.22 -27.03 16.54
C THR A 295 4.44 -26.53 15.34
N ILE A 296 3.22 -27.05 15.13
CA ILE A 296 2.30 -26.60 14.08
C ILE A 296 1.87 -25.16 14.33
N GLU A 297 1.49 -24.82 15.57
CA GLU A 297 1.08 -23.47 15.96
C GLU A 297 2.19 -22.46 15.68
N TYR A 298 3.42 -22.76 16.11
CA TYR A 298 4.58 -21.92 15.81
C TYR A 298 4.78 -21.71 14.30
N ALA A 299 4.69 -22.79 13.52
CA ALA A 299 4.88 -22.74 12.07
C ALA A 299 3.78 -21.93 11.36
N LEU A 300 2.52 -22.10 11.75
CA LEU A 300 1.40 -21.35 11.21
C LEU A 300 1.50 -19.87 11.56
N LEU A 301 1.84 -19.53 12.81
CA LEU A 301 2.06 -18.16 13.24
C LEU A 301 3.17 -17.45 12.44
N GLN A 302 4.16 -18.19 11.97
CA GLN A 302 5.24 -17.66 11.13
C GLN A 302 4.80 -17.41 9.68
N ASN A 303 3.75 -18.08 9.20
CA ASN A 303 3.18 -17.92 7.86
C ASN A 303 1.86 -17.12 7.82
N SER A 304 1.33 -16.71 8.98
CA SER A 304 0.10 -15.93 9.11
C SER A 304 0.36 -14.47 9.48
N ALA A 305 -0.58 -13.59 9.16
CA ALA A 305 -0.62 -12.25 9.72
C ALA A 305 -1.32 -12.25 11.07
N THR A 306 -0.66 -11.72 12.10
CA THR A 306 -1.27 -11.49 13.42
C THR A 306 -1.53 -10.00 13.61
N ILE A 307 -2.80 -9.62 13.64
CA ILE A 307 -3.23 -8.26 13.97
C ILE A 307 -3.37 -8.19 15.49
N LEU A 308 -2.53 -7.37 16.11
CA LEU A 308 -2.62 -7.06 17.54
C LEU A 308 -3.57 -5.87 17.74
N ILE A 309 -4.50 -6.02 18.67
CA ILE A 309 -5.52 -5.02 18.97
C ILE A 309 -5.11 -4.33 20.26
N PRO A 310 -5.00 -2.99 20.29
CA PRO A 310 -4.60 -2.25 21.49
C PRO A 310 -5.49 -2.58 22.71
N ASP A 311 -4.87 -2.81 23.87
CA ASP A 311 -5.58 -3.25 25.08
C ASP A 311 -6.66 -2.25 25.54
N ASP A 312 -6.51 -0.96 25.23
CA ASP A 312 -7.47 0.10 25.56
C ASP A 312 -8.77 0.00 24.75
N ILE A 313 -8.75 -0.70 23.62
CA ILE A 313 -9.92 -0.88 22.75
C ILE A 313 -10.53 -2.27 22.81
N VAL A 314 -9.86 -3.26 23.42
CA VAL A 314 -10.36 -4.64 23.54
C VAL A 314 -11.44 -4.72 24.63
N PRO A 315 -12.71 -5.02 24.28
CA PRO A 315 -13.77 -5.19 25.27
C PRO A 315 -13.61 -6.50 26.04
N GLN A 316 -14.20 -6.59 27.24
CA GLN A 316 -14.20 -7.83 28.02
C GLN A 316 -14.84 -8.97 27.21
N GLY A 317 -14.13 -10.09 27.12
CA GLY A 317 -14.58 -11.29 26.39
C GLY A 317 -14.25 -11.31 24.89
N MET A 318 -13.63 -10.26 24.34
CA MET A 318 -13.12 -10.25 22.96
C MET A 318 -11.63 -10.61 22.91
N PRO A 319 -11.15 -11.21 21.80
CA PRO A 319 -9.74 -11.53 21.65
C PRO A 319 -8.91 -10.26 21.44
N GLY A 320 -7.73 -10.18 22.08
CA GLY A 320 -6.77 -9.07 21.88
C GLY A 320 -5.93 -9.20 20.61
N SER A 321 -6.13 -10.26 19.83
CA SER A 321 -5.46 -10.46 18.54
C SER A 321 -6.28 -11.34 17.62
N ILE A 322 -6.18 -11.09 16.33
CA ILE A 322 -6.71 -11.97 15.29
C ILE A 322 -5.59 -12.44 14.36
N ILE A 323 -5.73 -13.65 13.85
CA ILE A 323 -4.76 -14.38 13.06
C ILE A 323 -5.46 -14.77 11.75
N LEU A 324 -4.87 -14.34 10.64
CA LEU A 324 -5.37 -14.53 9.29
C LEU A 324 -4.24 -15.06 8.41
N SER A 325 -4.54 -15.88 7.40
CA SER A 325 -3.50 -16.27 6.44
C SER A 325 -3.03 -15.06 5.63
N HIS A 326 -1.71 -15.00 5.36
CA HIS A 326 -1.16 -14.00 4.47
C HIS A 326 -1.70 -14.12 3.03
N THR A 327 -2.06 -15.32 2.59
CA THR A 327 -2.64 -15.57 1.26
C THR A 327 -4.04 -14.95 1.17
N ASP A 328 -4.87 -15.16 2.20
CA ASP A 328 -6.22 -14.61 2.29
C ASP A 328 -6.23 -13.07 2.34
N LEU A 329 -5.30 -12.46 3.07
CA LEU A 329 -5.19 -10.99 3.14
C LEU A 329 -4.67 -10.35 1.84
N LYS A 330 -3.89 -11.07 1.04
CA LYS A 330 -3.44 -10.62 -0.29
C LYS A 330 -4.56 -10.66 -1.33
N ALA A 331 -5.55 -11.53 -1.16
CA ALA A 331 -6.66 -11.67 -2.08
C ALA A 331 -7.72 -10.57 -1.81
N PRO A 332 -7.93 -9.60 -2.73
CA PRO A 332 -8.86 -8.49 -2.49
C PRO A 332 -10.28 -8.96 -2.16
N LEU A 333 -10.78 -9.97 -2.88
CA LEU A 333 -12.12 -10.53 -2.69
C LEU A 333 -12.32 -11.08 -1.26
N ILE A 334 -11.34 -11.83 -0.74
CA ILE A 334 -11.45 -12.43 0.60
C ILE A 334 -11.33 -11.35 1.66
N ARG A 335 -10.43 -10.39 1.47
CA ARG A 335 -10.29 -9.22 2.35
C ARG A 335 -11.60 -8.45 2.46
N ASP A 336 -12.27 -8.19 1.35
CA ASP A 336 -13.54 -7.44 1.33
C ASP A 336 -14.65 -8.24 2.02
N GLN A 337 -14.71 -9.56 1.83
CA GLN A 337 -15.63 -10.45 2.57
C GLN A 337 -15.39 -10.45 4.09
N ILE A 338 -14.12 -10.42 4.53
CA ILE A 338 -13.78 -10.31 5.96
C ILE A 338 -14.25 -8.96 6.51
N SER A 339 -13.95 -7.86 5.80
CA SER A 339 -14.35 -6.51 6.21
C SER A 339 -15.87 -6.36 6.27
N GLU A 340 -16.60 -6.89 5.28
CA GLU A 340 -18.07 -6.87 5.27
C GLU A 340 -18.66 -7.66 6.45
N PHE A 341 -18.08 -8.83 6.76
CA PHE A 341 -18.48 -9.59 7.94
C PHE A 341 -18.28 -8.80 9.24
N LEU A 342 -17.14 -8.14 9.40
CA LEU A 342 -16.85 -7.30 10.57
C LEU A 342 -17.77 -6.07 10.63
N ARG A 343 -18.13 -5.48 9.48
CA ARG A 343 -19.11 -4.38 9.39
C ARG A 343 -20.49 -4.86 9.84
N ASN A 344 -20.91 -6.05 9.43
CA ASN A 344 -22.18 -6.66 9.85
C ASN A 344 -22.21 -6.94 11.36
N GLU A 345 -21.11 -7.44 11.93
CA GLU A 345 -20.99 -7.61 13.40
C GLU A 345 -21.01 -6.27 14.15
N ALA A 346 -20.34 -5.25 13.62
CA ALA A 346 -20.39 -3.90 14.17
C ALA A 346 -21.82 -3.32 14.17
N GLN A 347 -22.56 -3.50 13.06
CA GLN A 347 -23.95 -3.04 12.94
C GLN A 347 -24.89 -3.73 13.92
N LYS A 348 -24.75 -5.05 14.12
CA LYS A 348 -25.53 -5.79 15.14
C LYS A 348 -25.28 -5.26 16.55
N LYS A 349 -24.09 -4.73 16.81
CA LYS A 349 -23.64 -4.21 18.12
C LYS A 349 -23.56 -2.68 18.17
N LYS A 350 -24.27 -1.98 17.28
CA LYS A 350 -24.20 -0.51 17.10
C LYS A 350 -24.42 0.33 18.35
N TYR A 351 -25.07 -0.20 19.37
CA TYR A 351 -25.35 0.49 20.63
C TYR A 351 -24.19 0.42 21.64
N ASP A 352 -23.23 -0.49 21.45
CA ASP A 352 -22.05 -0.60 22.31
C ASP A 352 -20.86 0.12 21.67
N LYS A 353 -20.55 1.31 22.20
CA LYS A 353 -19.45 2.15 21.72
C LYS A 353 -18.09 1.44 21.77
N LYS A 354 -17.85 0.56 22.74
CA LYS A 354 -16.58 -0.17 22.87
C LYS A 354 -16.46 -1.22 21.76
N LEU A 355 -17.52 -1.98 21.51
CA LEU A 355 -17.56 -2.96 20.42
C LEU A 355 -17.46 -2.30 19.04
N VAL A 356 -18.13 -1.16 18.83
CA VAL A 356 -18.03 -0.42 17.58
C VAL A 356 -16.59 0.07 17.34
N LYS A 357 -15.90 0.60 18.37
CA LYS A 357 -14.48 1.00 18.27
C LYS A 357 -13.58 -0.19 17.93
N TYR A 358 -13.80 -1.33 18.59
CA TYR A 358 -13.08 -2.58 18.34
C TYR A 358 -13.23 -3.06 16.89
N TYR A 359 -14.45 -3.19 16.37
CA TYR A 359 -14.68 -3.65 15.00
C TYR A 359 -14.19 -2.63 13.97
N THR A 360 -14.34 -1.33 14.23
CA THR A 360 -13.83 -0.27 13.34
C THR A 360 -12.31 -0.34 13.19
N PHE A 361 -11.58 -0.60 14.28
CA PHE A 361 -10.14 -0.80 14.23
C PHE A 361 -9.77 -1.99 13.33
N LEU A 362 -10.47 -3.12 13.48
CA LEU A 362 -10.22 -4.31 12.66
C LEU A 362 -10.50 -4.06 11.18
N ILE A 363 -11.64 -3.45 10.85
CA ILE A 363 -12.02 -3.10 9.48
C ILE A 363 -10.95 -2.21 8.85
N ASN A 364 -10.56 -1.12 9.52
CA ASN A 364 -9.54 -0.20 9.00
C ASN A 364 -8.18 -0.90 8.83
N THR A 365 -7.81 -1.80 9.74
CA THR A 365 -6.53 -2.54 9.65
C THR A 365 -6.50 -3.47 8.44
N ILE A 366 -7.64 -4.05 8.10
CA ILE A 366 -7.78 -4.99 6.98
C ILE A 366 -7.89 -4.23 5.65
N GLU A 367 -8.73 -3.18 5.57
CA GLU A 367 -8.98 -2.41 4.35
C GLU A 367 -7.81 -1.51 3.94
N VAL A 368 -7.13 -0.85 4.89
CA VAL A 368 -6.00 0.06 4.61
C VAL A 368 -4.69 -0.72 4.38
N GLU A 369 -4.77 -2.05 4.26
CA GLU A 369 -3.65 -2.96 4.01
C GLU A 369 -2.53 -2.86 5.06
N TYR A 370 -2.86 -2.47 6.29
CA TYR A 370 -1.87 -2.37 7.38
C TYR A 370 -1.18 -3.71 7.65
N TYR A 371 -1.77 -4.84 7.23
CA TYR A 371 -1.14 -6.15 7.25
C TYR A 371 0.20 -6.23 6.49
N LYS A 372 0.42 -5.38 5.48
CA LYS A 372 1.69 -5.27 4.75
C LYS A 372 2.85 -4.77 5.65
N TYR A 373 2.51 -4.11 6.76
CA TYR A 373 3.45 -3.55 7.74
C TYR A 373 3.51 -4.35 9.04
N LEU A 374 2.68 -5.38 9.20
CA LEU A 374 2.80 -6.29 10.33
C LEU A 374 4.12 -7.07 10.22
N PRO A 375 4.88 -7.20 11.32
CA PRO A 375 6.14 -7.93 11.29
C PRO A 375 5.86 -9.38 10.88
N ASN A 376 6.30 -9.73 9.67
CA ASN A 376 6.33 -11.12 9.25
C ASN A 376 7.37 -11.84 10.13
N ARG A 377 6.91 -12.78 10.97
CA ARG A 377 7.79 -13.50 11.90
C ARG A 377 8.87 -14.33 11.21
N LYS A 378 8.80 -14.50 9.87
CA LYS A 378 9.92 -14.99 9.04
C LYS A 378 11.19 -14.15 9.07
N LYS A 379 11.12 -12.89 9.54
CA LYS A 379 12.25 -11.95 9.49
C LYS A 379 12.98 -11.75 10.83
N ARG A 380 12.67 -12.54 11.87
CA ARG A 380 13.41 -12.48 13.14
C ARG A 380 14.49 -13.54 13.22
#